data_AF-A0A2M7G218-F1
#
_entry.id   AF-A0A2M7G218-F1
#
_cell.length_a   1.000
_cell.length_b   1.000
_cell.length_c   1.000
_cell.angle_alpha   90.00
_cell.angle_beta   90.00
_cell.angle_gamma   90.00
#
_symmetry.space_group_name_H-M   'P 1'
#
loop_
_entity.id
_entity.type
_entity.pdbx_description
1 polymer ?
#
loop_
_entity_poly.entity_id
_entity_poly.type
_entity_poly.pdbx_seq_one_letter_code
_entity_poly.pdbx_strand_id
1 'polypeptide(L)'
;MTSTEPASFQAHQQQKWLEQFQQASPQGRYDLLKDVLQAPQIFLEEEVLAYAVASVSQILGHSNLLAEQRALAALLSEKAPAVYAEIEGIQALVELQEALFENQIERLPALLEIWLKPGREVPPPFGLILKTLAYFGLAEEAAAFAAKIATHLGKKALAEDESLDFALEQHRIHQVFETLLHALQEGIDPDWNAFESGLRDLGIRSKQEQGFFREQLESSDKVQMNRLRTALSEGDPELALFHCRQVFGRWMYKHHRLNLFTSGDMAQHALEMWLNQAPEPLPAFEKLVRVKPEQVREYFEKLEYDPEWDLLDAFALLWGLPHVYDWLHDLGIVNPAQRDEVLQIIAELKPELIQRRENALWSYGFVHRWPRPLCIEASVFAAEAESFAQTHRATTPLSTNPEDSHLFDEEFPAIPDELVDSVGAMLEEQGPEVLEGLLKEIEEQMGHEAVGALLAALEEQGYLELEYEEEALGEVAYEELSPQKE
;
A
#
# COMPACT_ATOMS: atom_id res chain seq x y z
N MET A 1 36.43 -6.59 40.96
CA MET A 1 36.76 -5.16 40.81
C MET A 1 35.80 -4.58 39.79
N THR A 2 34.64 -4.11 40.23
CA THR A 2 33.70 -3.38 39.38
C THR A 2 34.23 -1.95 39.27
N SER A 3 35.05 -1.71 38.26
CA SER A 3 35.38 -0.36 37.82
C SER A 3 34.09 0.24 37.26
N THR A 4 33.35 0.96 38.08
CA THR A 4 32.25 1.81 37.60
C THR A 4 32.89 2.92 36.79
N GLU A 5 32.87 2.79 35.46
CA GLU A 5 33.19 3.89 34.57
C GLU A 5 32.29 5.09 34.90
N PRO A 6 32.80 6.32 34.82
CA PRO A 6 32.00 7.49 35.13
C PRO A 6 30.82 7.59 34.17
N ALA A 7 29.63 7.94 34.68
CA ALA A 7 28.39 8.03 33.87
C ALA A 7 28.54 8.90 32.61
N SER A 8 29.41 9.93 32.66
CA SER A 8 29.72 10.77 31.50
C SER A 8 30.43 10.02 30.36
N PHE A 9 31.18 8.98 30.67
CA PHE A 9 31.89 8.15 29.68
C PHE A 9 30.92 7.18 28.98
N GLN A 10 30.03 6.55 29.75
CA GLN A 10 28.98 5.68 29.21
C GLN A 10 28.03 6.46 28.29
N ALA A 11 27.58 7.66 28.70
CA ALA A 11 26.74 8.52 27.88
C ALA A 11 27.43 8.93 26.56
N HIS A 12 28.74 9.20 26.58
CA HIS A 12 29.49 9.53 25.37
C HIS A 12 29.64 8.31 24.42
N GLN A 13 29.85 7.11 24.96
CA GLN A 13 29.91 5.88 24.16
C GLN A 13 28.55 5.54 23.54
N GLN A 14 27.46 5.68 24.30
CA GLN A 14 26.09 5.52 23.79
C GLN A 14 25.82 6.48 22.64
N GLN A 15 26.14 7.76 22.81
CA GLN A 15 25.95 8.77 21.78
C GLN A 15 26.72 8.43 20.50
N LYS A 16 27.99 8.03 20.62
CA LYS A 16 28.81 7.65 19.46
C LYS A 16 28.26 6.42 18.74
N TRP A 17 27.76 5.42 19.49
CA TRP A 17 27.14 4.24 18.90
C TRP A 17 25.84 4.62 18.18
N LEU A 18 25.02 5.49 18.76
CA LEU A 18 23.78 5.96 18.13
C LEU A 18 24.03 6.73 16.83
N GLU A 19 25.06 7.59 16.79
CA GLU A 19 25.46 8.28 15.56
C GLU A 19 25.87 7.30 14.46
N GLN A 20 26.68 6.29 14.80
CA GLN A 20 27.06 5.22 13.86
C GLN A 20 25.85 4.40 13.40
N PHE A 21 24.96 4.06 14.33
CA PHE A 21 23.75 3.30 14.05
C PHE A 21 22.80 4.07 13.13
N GLN A 22 22.57 5.35 13.38
CA GLN A 22 21.71 6.20 12.55
C GLN A 22 22.26 6.37 11.13
N GLN A 23 23.58 6.46 10.99
CA GLN A 23 24.23 6.58 9.68
C GLN A 23 24.36 5.25 8.94
N ALA A 24 24.28 4.11 9.63
CA ALA A 24 24.46 2.80 9.00
C ALA A 24 23.29 2.43 8.07
N SER A 25 23.61 1.69 7.01
CA SER A 25 22.63 1.05 6.14
C SER A 25 21.80 0.01 6.90
N PRO A 26 20.66 -0.47 6.37
CA PRO A 26 19.86 -1.54 6.97
C PRO A 26 20.67 -2.74 7.47
N GLN A 27 21.55 -3.26 6.62
CA GLN A 27 22.46 -4.35 6.96
C GLN A 27 23.46 -3.93 8.04
N GLY A 28 24.04 -2.73 7.93
CA GLY A 28 24.98 -2.20 8.93
C GLY A 28 24.35 -2.01 10.31
N ARG A 29 23.08 -1.57 10.38
CA ARG A 29 22.31 -1.46 11.63
C ARG A 29 22.07 -2.81 12.27
N TYR A 30 21.74 -3.82 11.46
CA TYR A 30 21.62 -5.20 11.93
C TYR A 30 22.95 -5.72 12.49
N ASP A 31 24.07 -5.51 11.79
CA ASP A 31 25.39 -5.97 12.24
C ASP A 31 25.82 -5.27 13.54
N LEU A 32 25.61 -3.95 13.65
CA LEU A 32 25.87 -3.19 14.89
C LEU A 32 25.04 -3.69 16.08
N LEU A 33 23.75 -3.97 15.85
CA LEU A 33 22.85 -4.48 16.87
C LEU A 33 23.21 -5.91 17.28
N LYS A 34 23.57 -6.75 16.32
CA LYS A 34 24.03 -8.12 16.55
C LYS A 34 25.30 -8.14 17.41
N ASP A 35 26.26 -7.26 17.13
CA ASP A 35 27.49 -7.14 17.93
C ASP A 35 27.18 -6.76 19.38
N VAL A 36 26.27 -5.80 19.59
CA VAL A 36 25.78 -5.40 20.91
C VAL A 36 25.14 -6.58 21.65
N LEU A 37 24.28 -7.35 20.98
CA LEU A 37 23.57 -8.48 21.60
C LEU A 37 24.48 -9.66 21.92
N GLN A 38 25.53 -9.89 21.11
CA GLN A 38 26.48 -10.99 21.31
C GLN A 38 27.53 -10.68 22.38
N ALA A 39 27.91 -9.41 22.53
CA ALA A 39 28.81 -8.93 23.56
C ALA A 39 28.19 -7.72 24.26
N PRO A 40 27.22 -7.93 25.19
CA PRO A 40 26.48 -6.86 25.83
C PRO A 40 27.41 -5.81 26.43
N GLN A 41 27.49 -4.66 25.76
CA GLN A 41 28.26 -3.55 26.29
C GLN A 41 27.38 -2.83 27.30
N ILE A 42 27.93 -2.54 28.49
CA ILE A 42 27.20 -1.99 29.64
C ILE A 42 26.66 -0.57 29.37
N PHE A 43 26.98 0.02 28.21
CA PHE A 43 26.69 1.43 27.95
C PHE A 43 25.31 1.70 27.33
N LEU A 44 24.57 0.71 26.81
CA LEU A 44 23.24 0.95 26.24
C LEU A 44 22.14 0.75 27.28
N GLU A 45 21.32 1.80 27.45
CA GLU A 45 20.08 1.72 28.21
C GLU A 45 19.05 0.79 27.53
N GLU A 46 18.23 0.11 28.33
CA GLU A 46 17.25 -0.88 27.85
C GLU A 46 16.25 -0.26 26.87
N GLU A 47 15.78 0.96 27.14
CA GLU A 47 14.87 1.71 26.26
C GLU A 47 15.50 2.01 24.89
N VAL A 48 16.80 2.33 24.88
CA VAL A 48 17.54 2.61 23.64
C VAL A 48 17.74 1.32 22.83
N LEU A 49 18.03 0.21 23.52
CA LEU A 49 18.12 -1.10 22.88
C LEU A 49 16.77 -1.52 22.29
N ALA A 50 15.68 -1.35 23.03
CA ALA A 50 14.32 -1.66 22.56
C ALA A 50 13.94 -0.82 21.32
N TYR A 51 14.22 0.48 21.34
CA TYR A 51 14.02 1.36 20.19
C TYR A 51 14.85 0.92 18.98
N ALA A 52 16.15 0.66 19.16
CA ALA A 52 17.03 0.22 18.08
C ALA A 52 16.55 -1.12 17.49
N VAL A 53 16.17 -2.07 18.35
CA VAL A 53 15.63 -3.37 17.94
C VAL A 53 14.34 -3.22 17.14
N ALA A 54 13.39 -2.40 17.60
CA ALA A 54 12.15 -2.14 16.89
C ALA A 54 12.41 -1.52 15.50
N SER A 55 13.29 -0.51 15.46
CA SER A 55 13.70 0.16 14.22
C SER A 55 14.39 -0.80 13.25
N VAL A 56 15.37 -1.60 13.68
CA VAL A 56 16.04 -2.60 12.82
C VAL A 56 15.02 -3.63 12.33
N SER A 57 14.15 -4.14 13.19
CA SER A 57 13.18 -5.17 12.81
C SER A 57 12.23 -4.69 11.71
N GLN A 58 11.73 -3.46 11.80
CA GLN A 58 10.90 -2.85 10.76
C GLN A 58 11.68 -2.63 9.47
N ILE A 59 12.88 -2.04 9.57
CA ILE A 59 13.72 -1.75 8.41
C ILE A 59 14.07 -3.04 7.66
N LEU A 60 14.49 -4.10 8.36
CA LEU A 60 14.79 -5.39 7.72
C LEU A 60 13.59 -5.96 6.96
N GLY A 61 12.38 -5.87 7.54
CA GLY A 61 11.15 -6.26 6.86
C GLY A 61 10.90 -5.46 5.57
N HIS A 62 11.00 -4.13 5.64
CA HIS A 62 10.83 -3.23 4.49
C HIS A 62 11.98 -3.30 3.46
N SER A 63 13.08 -3.96 3.81
CA SER A 63 14.26 -4.13 2.96
C SER A 63 14.33 -5.53 2.33
N ASN A 64 13.30 -6.36 2.52
CA ASN A 64 13.30 -7.78 2.19
C ASN A 64 14.51 -8.57 2.76
N LEU A 65 15.00 -8.16 3.93
CA LEU A 65 16.06 -8.85 4.69
C LEU A 65 15.43 -9.80 5.73
N LEU A 66 14.51 -10.65 5.27
CA LEU A 66 13.71 -11.53 6.13
C LEU A 66 14.54 -12.59 6.85
N ALA A 67 15.67 -13.02 6.27
CA ALA A 67 16.57 -13.97 6.91
C ALA A 67 17.29 -13.34 8.11
N GLU A 68 17.78 -12.13 7.96
CA GLU A 68 18.42 -11.32 8.99
C GLU A 68 17.42 -10.98 10.09
N GLN A 69 16.18 -10.64 9.72
CA GLN A 69 15.11 -10.35 10.67
C GLN A 69 14.81 -11.56 11.58
N ARG A 70 14.64 -12.76 10.99
CA ARG A 70 14.47 -14.00 11.77
C ARG A 70 15.69 -14.32 12.63
N ALA A 71 16.89 -14.09 12.11
CA ALA A 71 18.13 -14.29 12.86
C ALA A 71 18.22 -13.32 14.06
N LEU A 72 17.78 -12.07 13.89
CA LEU A 72 17.69 -11.09 14.97
C LEU A 72 16.66 -11.51 16.03
N ALA A 73 15.46 -11.93 15.61
CA ALA A 73 14.44 -12.44 16.52
C ALA A 73 14.93 -13.63 17.35
N ALA A 74 15.59 -14.59 16.71
CA ALA A 74 16.20 -15.73 17.40
C ALA A 74 17.27 -15.27 18.42
N LEU A 75 18.15 -14.35 18.02
CA LEU A 75 19.20 -13.81 18.90
C LEU A 75 18.61 -13.07 20.11
N LEU A 76 17.58 -12.25 19.90
CA LEU A 76 16.89 -11.51 20.96
C LEU A 76 16.19 -12.45 21.93
N SER A 77 15.49 -13.48 21.41
CA SER A 77 14.83 -14.47 22.27
C SER A 77 15.81 -15.19 23.20
N GLU A 78 17.05 -15.39 22.76
CA GLU A 78 18.11 -16.03 23.54
C GLU A 78 18.83 -15.06 24.49
N LYS A 79 19.21 -13.87 24.00
CA LYS A 79 20.13 -12.95 24.70
C LYS A 79 19.44 -11.82 25.44
N ALA A 80 18.27 -11.37 24.97
CA ALA A 80 17.54 -10.23 25.52
C ALA A 80 16.02 -10.49 25.53
N PRO A 81 15.54 -11.51 26.28
CA PRO A 81 14.15 -11.96 26.22
C PRO A 81 13.12 -10.90 26.67
N ALA A 82 13.51 -9.95 27.52
CA ALA A 82 12.66 -8.83 27.91
C ALA A 82 12.38 -7.90 26.72
N VAL A 83 13.45 -7.44 26.05
CA VAL A 83 13.36 -6.65 24.81
C VAL A 83 12.62 -7.42 23.70
N TYR A 84 12.87 -8.72 23.56
CA TYR A 84 12.13 -9.55 22.61
C TYR A 84 10.63 -9.55 22.89
N ALA A 85 10.20 -9.63 24.14
CA ALA A 85 8.79 -9.63 24.49
C ALA A 85 8.06 -8.34 24.07
N GLU A 86 8.77 -7.20 24.09
CA GLU A 86 8.24 -5.90 23.65
C GLU A 86 8.06 -5.83 22.13
N ILE A 87 8.98 -6.43 21.36
CA ILE A 87 9.01 -6.31 19.89
C ILE A 87 8.49 -7.55 19.14
N GLU A 88 8.18 -8.66 19.83
CA GLU A 88 7.71 -9.91 19.22
C GLU A 88 6.45 -9.71 18.34
N GLY A 89 5.61 -8.71 18.66
CA GLY A 89 4.43 -8.38 17.84
C GLY A 89 4.78 -7.80 16.48
N ILE A 90 5.86 -7.00 16.39
CA ILE A 90 6.35 -6.45 15.11
C ILE A 90 6.89 -7.60 14.25
N GLN A 91 7.67 -8.51 14.83
CA GLN A 91 8.17 -9.69 14.15
C GLN A 91 7.04 -10.58 13.61
N ALA A 92 6.04 -10.84 14.45
CA ALA A 92 4.88 -11.65 14.09
C ALA A 92 4.08 -11.05 12.94
N LEU A 93 3.98 -9.72 12.86
CA LEU A 93 3.29 -9.04 11.77
C LEU A 93 4.00 -9.25 10.42
N VAL A 94 5.33 -9.12 10.38
CA VAL A 94 6.09 -9.35 9.13
C VAL A 94 6.01 -10.81 8.70
N GLU A 95 6.11 -11.75 9.64
CA GLU A 95 5.93 -13.18 9.34
C GLU A 95 4.50 -13.50 8.86
N LEU A 96 3.50 -12.77 9.37
CA LEU A 96 2.11 -12.88 8.91
C LEU A 96 1.97 -12.38 7.48
N GLN A 97 2.52 -11.21 7.16
CA GLN A 97 2.52 -10.67 5.80
C GLN A 97 3.21 -11.61 4.81
N GLU A 98 4.37 -12.16 5.18
CA GLU A 98 5.10 -13.13 4.37
C GLU A 98 4.27 -14.40 4.16
N ALA A 99 3.68 -14.96 5.22
CA ALA A 99 2.83 -16.15 5.12
C ALA A 99 1.61 -15.90 4.21
N LEU A 100 1.02 -14.71 4.26
CA LEU A 100 -0.08 -14.32 3.36
C LEU A 100 0.39 -14.21 1.91
N PHE A 101 1.54 -13.57 1.69
CA PHE A 101 2.13 -13.42 0.37
C PHE A 101 2.45 -14.79 -0.26
N GLU A 102 3.08 -15.69 0.49
CA GLU A 102 3.42 -17.05 0.06
C GLU A 102 2.23 -18.02 0.07
N ASN A 103 1.03 -17.56 0.46
CA ASN A 103 -0.18 -18.37 0.55
C ASN A 103 -0.06 -19.56 1.53
N GLN A 104 0.65 -19.38 2.65
CA GLN A 104 0.85 -20.35 3.73
C GLN A 104 -0.17 -20.12 4.86
N ILE A 105 -1.46 -20.23 4.52
CA ILE A 105 -2.59 -19.93 5.41
C ILE A 105 -2.56 -20.76 6.69
N GLU A 106 -2.01 -21.97 6.64
CA GLU A 106 -1.84 -22.87 7.77
C GLU A 106 -0.93 -22.32 8.88
N ARG A 107 -0.07 -21.33 8.58
CA ARG A 107 0.80 -20.67 9.58
C ARG A 107 0.06 -19.60 10.37
N LEU A 108 -1.01 -19.01 9.81
CA LEU A 108 -1.69 -17.85 10.40
C LEU A 108 -2.19 -18.10 11.84
N PRO A 109 -2.78 -19.25 12.19
CA PRO A 109 -3.23 -19.48 13.56
C PRO A 109 -2.09 -19.34 14.57
N ALA A 110 -0.91 -19.91 14.30
CA ALA A 110 0.23 -19.85 15.21
C ALA A 110 0.77 -18.42 15.38
N LEU A 111 0.81 -17.66 14.29
CA LEU A 111 1.24 -16.26 14.29
C LEU A 111 0.24 -15.39 15.07
N LEU A 112 -1.06 -15.58 14.84
CA LEU A 112 -2.12 -14.81 15.48
C LEU A 112 -2.22 -15.04 17.01
N GLU A 113 -1.86 -16.24 17.50
CA GLU A 113 -1.87 -16.54 18.94
C GLU A 113 -0.84 -15.73 19.74
N ILE A 114 0.16 -15.12 19.08
CA ILE A 114 1.16 -14.24 19.73
C ILE A 114 0.49 -13.04 20.42
N TRP A 115 -0.59 -12.53 19.84
CA TRP A 115 -1.37 -11.41 20.37
C TRP A 115 -2.47 -11.82 21.35
N LEU A 116 -2.66 -13.13 21.56
CA LEU A 116 -3.62 -13.68 22.52
C LEU A 116 -2.95 -14.14 23.83
N LYS A 117 -1.65 -13.90 23.99
CA LYS A 117 -0.88 -14.26 25.19
C LYS A 117 -1.38 -13.44 26.40
N PRO A 118 -1.69 -14.08 27.55
CA PRO A 118 -2.17 -13.38 28.74
C PRO A 118 -1.20 -12.29 29.22
N GLY A 119 -1.74 -11.11 29.54
CA GLY A 119 -0.97 -9.99 30.09
C GLY A 119 -0.23 -9.15 29.04
N ARG A 120 -0.42 -9.43 27.75
CA ARG A 120 0.04 -8.59 26.66
C ARG A 120 -0.99 -7.48 26.42
N GLU A 121 -0.53 -6.23 26.31
CA GLU A 121 -1.36 -5.17 25.77
C GLU A 121 -1.62 -5.46 24.28
N VAL A 122 -2.84 -5.19 23.81
CA VAL A 122 -3.13 -5.30 22.38
C VAL A 122 -2.32 -4.20 21.70
N PRO A 123 -1.39 -4.55 20.81
CA PRO A 123 -0.44 -3.58 20.34
C PRO A 123 -1.13 -2.64 19.35
N PRO A 124 -0.58 -1.42 19.17
CA PRO A 124 -1.10 -0.40 18.24
C PRO A 124 -1.43 -0.88 16.81
N PRO A 125 -0.74 -1.85 16.17
CA PRO A 125 -1.07 -2.29 14.81
C PRO A 125 -2.20 -3.34 14.74
N PHE A 126 -3.10 -3.43 15.73
CA PHE A 126 -4.19 -4.42 15.64
C PHE A 126 -5.11 -4.19 14.43
N GLY A 127 -5.52 -2.93 14.18
CA GLY A 127 -6.30 -2.57 12.99
C GLY A 127 -5.59 -2.98 11.70
N LEU A 128 -4.27 -2.81 11.68
CA LEU A 128 -3.40 -3.22 10.57
C LEU A 128 -3.44 -4.73 10.32
N ILE A 129 -3.42 -5.57 11.37
CA ILE A 129 -3.54 -7.03 11.19
C ILE A 129 -4.88 -7.41 10.55
N LEU A 130 -5.98 -6.85 11.05
CA LEU A 130 -7.32 -7.14 10.51
C LEU A 130 -7.46 -6.67 9.06
N LYS A 131 -6.96 -5.47 8.76
CA LYS A 131 -6.95 -4.89 7.42
C LYS A 131 -6.12 -5.74 6.46
N THR A 132 -4.90 -6.13 6.86
CA THR A 132 -4.03 -7.01 6.07
C THR A 132 -4.73 -8.32 5.72
N LEU A 133 -5.31 -9.00 6.71
CA LEU A 133 -6.05 -10.26 6.47
C LEU A 133 -7.20 -10.05 5.47
N ALA A 134 -8.00 -8.99 5.65
CA ALA A 134 -9.11 -8.70 4.76
C ALA A 134 -8.66 -8.37 3.33
N TYR A 135 -7.61 -7.57 3.16
CA TYR A 135 -7.04 -7.23 1.85
C TYR A 135 -6.52 -8.47 1.10
N PHE A 136 -5.94 -9.44 1.81
CA PHE A 136 -5.55 -10.73 1.23
C PHE A 136 -6.73 -11.69 0.99
N GLY A 137 -7.97 -11.26 1.22
CA GLY A 137 -9.17 -12.05 0.97
C GLY A 137 -9.57 -12.98 2.13
N LEU A 138 -8.98 -12.84 3.31
CA LEU A 138 -9.21 -13.67 4.49
C LEU A 138 -10.12 -12.97 5.51
N ALA A 139 -11.27 -12.49 5.04
CA ALA A 139 -12.21 -11.74 5.86
C ALA A 139 -12.81 -12.57 7.01
N GLU A 140 -12.99 -13.89 6.81
CA GLU A 140 -13.47 -14.80 7.85
C GLU A 140 -12.44 -14.96 8.97
N GLU A 141 -11.17 -15.14 8.62
CA GLU A 141 -10.06 -15.23 9.55
C GLU A 141 -9.87 -13.92 10.32
N ALA A 142 -9.98 -12.78 9.63
CA ALA A 142 -9.95 -11.45 10.26
C ALA A 142 -11.06 -11.33 11.32
N ALA A 143 -12.31 -11.68 10.96
CA ALA A 143 -13.43 -11.60 11.88
C ALA A 143 -13.34 -12.60 13.05
N ALA A 144 -12.83 -13.81 12.79
CA ALA A 144 -12.57 -14.80 13.83
C ALA A 144 -11.49 -14.32 14.82
N PHE A 145 -10.41 -13.72 14.30
CA PHE A 145 -9.34 -13.13 15.12
C PHE A 145 -9.85 -11.94 15.94
N ALA A 146 -10.62 -11.05 15.31
CA ALA A 146 -11.32 -9.95 15.97
C ALA A 146 -12.18 -10.44 17.15
N ALA A 147 -12.96 -11.51 16.95
CA ALA A 147 -13.78 -12.08 18.02
C ALA A 147 -12.95 -12.66 19.19
N LYS A 148 -11.82 -13.32 18.89
CA LYS A 148 -10.90 -13.83 19.92
C LYS A 148 -10.30 -12.69 20.73
N ILE A 149 -9.85 -11.62 20.08
CA ILE A 149 -9.24 -10.45 20.74
C ILE A 149 -10.26 -9.72 21.60
N ALA A 150 -11.48 -9.49 21.10
CA ALA A 150 -12.55 -8.90 21.89
C ALA A 150 -12.85 -9.72 23.17
N THR A 151 -12.75 -11.04 23.08
CA THR A 151 -12.91 -11.95 24.23
C THR A 151 -11.72 -11.86 25.18
N HIS A 152 -10.50 -11.77 24.65
CA HIS A 152 -9.26 -11.69 25.41
C HIS A 152 -9.17 -10.40 26.24
N LEU A 153 -9.44 -9.25 25.62
CA LEU A 153 -9.42 -7.93 26.25
C LEU A 153 -10.56 -7.73 27.26
N GLY A 154 -11.72 -8.31 26.95
CA GLY A 154 -12.94 -8.06 27.69
C GLY A 154 -13.50 -6.65 27.46
N LYS A 155 -14.75 -6.44 27.91
CA LYS A 155 -15.52 -5.23 27.58
C LYS A 155 -14.93 -3.92 28.10
N LYS A 156 -14.16 -3.97 29.20
CA LYS A 156 -13.62 -2.76 29.82
C LYS A 156 -12.48 -2.17 28.99
N ALA A 157 -11.56 -3.02 28.53
CA ALA A 157 -10.42 -2.57 27.74
C ALA A 157 -10.86 -2.09 26.35
N LEU A 158 -11.84 -2.76 25.73
CA LEU A 158 -12.44 -2.29 24.46
C LEU A 158 -13.08 -0.90 24.61
N ALA A 159 -13.79 -0.65 25.71
CA ALA A 159 -14.40 0.67 25.97
C ALA A 159 -13.37 1.78 26.28
N GLU A 160 -12.11 1.42 26.56
CA GLU A 160 -11.01 2.36 26.80
C GLU A 160 -10.23 2.68 25.51
N ASP A 161 -10.43 1.91 24.43
CA ASP A 161 -9.79 2.08 23.12
C ASP A 161 -10.85 2.12 22.00
N GLU A 162 -11.34 3.34 21.72
CA GLU A 162 -12.40 3.58 20.73
C GLU A 162 -12.00 3.16 19.31
N SER A 163 -10.71 3.30 18.95
CA SER A 163 -10.19 2.91 17.64
C SER A 163 -10.27 1.39 17.45
N LEU A 164 -9.86 0.66 18.48
CA LEU A 164 -9.92 -0.79 18.49
C LEU A 164 -11.36 -1.32 18.45
N ASP A 165 -12.25 -0.76 19.27
CA ASP A 165 -13.67 -1.14 19.28
C ASP A 165 -14.32 -0.89 17.91
N PHE A 166 -14.03 0.27 17.31
CA PHE A 166 -14.51 0.60 15.97
C PHE A 166 -14.01 -0.37 14.90
N ALA A 167 -12.71 -0.70 14.86
CA ALA A 167 -12.16 -1.64 13.90
C ALA A 167 -12.81 -3.04 14.02
N LEU A 168 -12.97 -3.52 15.25
CA LEU A 168 -13.64 -4.80 15.53
C LEU A 168 -15.11 -4.81 15.08
N GLU A 169 -15.83 -3.72 15.36
CA GLU A 169 -17.22 -3.56 14.96
C GLU A 169 -17.35 -3.54 13.43
N GLN A 170 -16.52 -2.75 12.74
CA GLN A 170 -16.51 -2.66 11.28
C GLN A 170 -16.32 -4.04 10.65
N HIS A 171 -15.29 -4.80 11.02
CA HIS A 171 -15.04 -6.12 10.42
C HIS A 171 -16.20 -7.09 10.64
N ARG A 172 -16.82 -7.09 11.83
CA ARG A 172 -17.95 -7.95 12.13
C ARG A 172 -19.22 -7.55 11.39
N ILE A 173 -19.51 -6.25 11.26
CA ILE A 173 -20.64 -5.77 10.45
C ILE A 173 -20.46 -6.24 9.00
N HIS A 174 -19.27 -6.06 8.42
CA HIS A 174 -19.01 -6.48 7.03
C HIS A 174 -19.17 -7.99 6.84
N GLN A 175 -18.68 -8.81 7.78
CA GLN A 175 -18.86 -10.27 7.72
C GLN A 175 -20.34 -10.69 7.74
N VAL A 176 -21.12 -10.09 8.65
CA VAL A 176 -22.56 -10.35 8.79
C VAL A 176 -23.30 -9.94 7.51
N PHE A 177 -22.92 -8.80 6.91
CA PHE A 177 -23.46 -8.31 5.65
C PHE A 177 -23.11 -9.22 4.47
N GLU A 178 -21.86 -9.65 4.38
CA GLU A 178 -21.35 -10.47 3.30
C GLU A 178 -22.02 -11.85 3.28
N THR A 179 -22.21 -12.44 4.46
CA THR A 179 -22.95 -13.71 4.61
C THR A 179 -24.38 -13.60 4.05
N LEU A 180 -25.07 -12.50 4.33
CA LEU A 180 -26.43 -12.27 3.81
C LEU A 180 -26.44 -11.96 2.31
N LEU A 181 -25.52 -11.13 1.83
CA LEU A 181 -25.41 -10.84 0.40
C LEU A 181 -25.13 -12.11 -0.39
N HIS A 182 -24.27 -12.99 0.12
CA HIS A 182 -24.05 -14.31 -0.46
C HIS A 182 -25.35 -15.10 -0.58
N ALA A 183 -26.09 -15.25 0.53
CA ALA A 183 -27.38 -15.95 0.53
C ALA A 183 -28.37 -15.36 -0.47
N LEU A 184 -28.53 -14.02 -0.48
CA LEU A 184 -29.41 -13.31 -1.40
C LEU A 184 -29.03 -13.54 -2.87
N GLN A 185 -27.73 -13.53 -3.20
CA GLN A 185 -27.25 -13.74 -4.56
C GLN A 185 -27.45 -15.18 -5.05
N GLU A 186 -27.30 -16.16 -4.18
CA GLU A 186 -27.54 -17.58 -4.48
C GLU A 186 -29.03 -17.95 -4.46
N GLY A 187 -29.93 -16.98 -4.23
CA GLY A 187 -31.38 -17.19 -4.15
C GLY A 187 -31.80 -17.99 -2.90
N ILE A 188 -30.95 -18.01 -1.87
CA ILE A 188 -31.20 -18.65 -0.59
C ILE A 188 -31.92 -17.64 0.31
N ASP A 189 -33.01 -18.07 0.97
CA ASP A 189 -33.70 -17.23 1.96
C ASP A 189 -32.75 -16.96 3.14
N PRO A 190 -32.37 -15.70 3.40
CA PRO A 190 -31.39 -15.42 4.42
C PRO A 190 -31.94 -15.67 5.83
N ASP A 191 -31.09 -16.13 6.75
CA ASP A 191 -31.47 -16.23 8.17
C ASP A 191 -31.46 -14.85 8.82
N TRP A 192 -32.54 -14.10 8.62
CA TRP A 192 -32.74 -12.77 9.19
C TRP A 192 -32.70 -12.77 10.72
N ASN A 193 -33.04 -13.89 11.39
CA ASN A 193 -32.96 -13.96 12.85
C ASN A 193 -31.50 -14.05 13.31
N ALA A 194 -30.66 -14.82 12.60
CA ALA A 194 -29.23 -14.87 12.86
C ALA A 194 -28.58 -13.51 12.60
N PHE A 195 -28.96 -12.83 11.52
CA PHE A 195 -28.52 -11.45 11.23
C PHE A 195 -28.87 -10.46 12.34
N GLU A 196 -30.15 -10.39 12.72
CA GLU A 196 -30.62 -9.50 13.80
C GLU A 196 -30.00 -9.88 15.15
N SER A 197 -29.64 -11.14 15.37
CA SER A 197 -28.86 -11.55 16.54
C SER A 197 -27.43 -11.02 16.47
N GLY A 198 -26.75 -11.18 15.32
CA GLY A 198 -25.39 -10.68 15.11
C GLY A 198 -25.29 -9.17 15.30
N LEU A 199 -26.24 -8.40 14.75
CA LEU A 199 -26.32 -6.95 14.99
C LEU A 199 -26.52 -6.61 16.47
N ARG A 200 -27.32 -7.37 17.22
CA ARG A 200 -27.50 -7.13 18.66
C ARG A 200 -26.22 -7.40 19.46
N ASP A 201 -25.45 -8.41 19.07
CA ASP A 201 -24.17 -8.74 19.68
C ASP A 201 -23.13 -7.64 19.44
N LEU A 202 -23.31 -6.85 18.37
CA LEU A 202 -22.55 -5.64 18.02
C LEU A 202 -23.07 -4.36 18.68
N GLY A 203 -24.12 -4.43 19.49
CA GLY A 203 -24.70 -3.24 20.14
C GLY A 203 -25.81 -2.54 19.35
N ILE A 204 -26.07 -2.95 18.10
CA ILE A 204 -27.17 -2.46 17.26
C ILE A 204 -28.47 -3.15 17.70
N ARG A 205 -29.11 -2.56 18.71
CA ARG A 205 -30.25 -3.18 19.42
C ARG A 205 -31.61 -2.65 19.01
N SER A 206 -31.68 -1.44 18.43
CA SER A 206 -32.97 -0.89 18.06
C SER A 206 -33.51 -1.60 16.81
N LYS A 207 -34.82 -1.88 16.79
CA LYS A 207 -35.49 -2.42 15.61
C LYS A 207 -35.43 -1.46 14.42
N GLN A 208 -35.30 -0.16 14.69
CA GLN A 208 -35.19 0.85 13.65
C GLN A 208 -33.83 0.76 12.94
N GLU A 209 -32.73 0.66 13.69
CA GLU A 209 -31.39 0.48 13.10
C GLU A 209 -31.28 -0.87 12.39
N GLN A 210 -31.79 -1.96 12.98
CA GLN A 210 -31.83 -3.28 12.33
C GLN A 210 -32.65 -3.24 11.03
N GLY A 211 -33.81 -2.58 11.06
CA GLY A 211 -34.66 -2.37 9.89
C GLY A 211 -33.95 -1.55 8.81
N PHE A 212 -33.18 -0.53 9.19
CA PHE A 212 -32.36 0.26 8.28
C PHE A 212 -31.34 -0.62 7.55
N PHE A 213 -30.57 -1.43 8.28
CA PHE A 213 -29.57 -2.33 7.69
C PHE A 213 -30.19 -3.39 6.78
N ARG A 214 -31.32 -3.97 7.19
CA ARG A 214 -32.09 -4.90 6.35
C ARG A 214 -32.56 -4.23 5.06
N GLU A 215 -33.15 -3.05 5.17
CA GLU A 215 -33.58 -2.27 4.01
C GLU A 215 -32.40 -1.97 3.09
N GLN A 216 -31.19 -1.76 3.63
CA GLN A 216 -30.02 -1.54 2.80
C GLN A 216 -29.70 -2.74 1.90
N LEU A 217 -29.75 -3.96 2.47
CA LEU A 217 -29.46 -5.20 1.77
C LEU A 217 -30.54 -5.56 0.75
N GLU A 218 -31.82 -5.37 1.09
CA GLU A 218 -32.96 -5.70 0.22
C GLU A 218 -33.16 -4.67 -0.91
N SER A 219 -32.66 -3.44 -0.74
CA SER A 219 -32.83 -2.38 -1.75
C SER A 219 -32.07 -2.67 -3.04
N SER A 220 -32.66 -2.29 -4.18
CA SER A 220 -31.96 -2.32 -5.47
C SER A 220 -30.79 -1.32 -5.52
N ASP A 221 -29.78 -1.59 -6.35
CA ASP A 221 -28.62 -0.70 -6.53
C ASP A 221 -29.05 0.72 -6.94
N LYS A 222 -30.13 0.84 -7.74
CA LYS A 222 -30.70 2.14 -8.12
C LYS A 222 -31.23 2.94 -6.92
N VAL A 223 -31.89 2.27 -5.97
CA VAL A 223 -32.40 2.92 -4.75
C VAL A 223 -31.23 3.40 -3.90
N GLN A 224 -30.21 2.57 -3.75
CA GLN A 224 -29.02 2.92 -3.00
C GLN A 224 -28.24 4.08 -3.62
N MET A 225 -28.08 4.09 -4.94
CA MET A 225 -27.46 5.21 -5.65
C MET A 225 -28.22 6.52 -5.47
N ASN A 226 -29.55 6.48 -5.41
CA ASN A 226 -30.34 7.68 -5.11
C ASN A 226 -30.10 8.16 -3.68
N ARG A 227 -29.96 7.25 -2.70
CA ARG A 227 -29.63 7.61 -1.31
C ARG A 227 -28.26 8.27 -1.20
N LEU A 228 -27.25 7.72 -1.89
CA LEU A 228 -25.92 8.35 -1.98
C LEU A 228 -26.01 9.78 -2.53
N ARG A 229 -26.71 9.96 -3.66
CA ARG A 229 -26.91 11.30 -4.25
C ARG A 229 -27.64 12.25 -3.30
N THR A 230 -28.65 11.78 -2.58
CA THR A 230 -29.38 12.56 -1.58
C THR A 230 -28.46 12.99 -0.44
N ALA A 231 -27.71 12.06 0.16
CA ALA A 231 -26.78 12.35 1.24
C ALA A 231 -25.72 13.39 0.83
N LEU A 232 -25.14 13.26 -0.37
CA LEU A 232 -24.22 14.25 -0.92
C LEU A 232 -24.88 15.62 -1.12
N SER A 233 -26.10 15.66 -1.64
CA SER A 233 -26.83 16.92 -1.86
C SER A 233 -27.25 17.62 -0.56
N GLU A 234 -27.42 16.85 0.51
CA GLU A 234 -27.73 17.34 1.86
C GLU A 234 -26.48 17.75 2.63
N GLY A 235 -25.29 17.47 2.10
CA GLY A 235 -24.02 17.75 2.77
C GLY A 235 -23.75 16.85 3.97
N ASP A 236 -24.22 15.60 3.92
CA ASP A 236 -24.00 14.59 4.96
C ASP A 236 -22.90 13.60 4.51
N PRO A 237 -21.61 13.89 4.81
CA PRO A 237 -20.49 13.08 4.34
C PRO A 237 -20.46 11.68 4.98
N GLU A 238 -20.90 11.54 6.23
CA GLU A 238 -20.94 10.24 6.92
C GLU A 238 -21.97 9.31 6.28
N LEU A 239 -23.18 9.82 6.00
CA LEU A 239 -24.21 9.05 5.33
C LEU A 239 -23.85 8.78 3.86
N ALA A 240 -23.21 9.73 3.18
CA ALA A 240 -22.70 9.53 1.83
C ALA A 240 -21.63 8.44 1.81
N LEU A 241 -20.70 8.45 2.76
CA LEU A 241 -19.68 7.42 2.91
C LEU A 241 -20.31 6.05 3.13
N PHE A 242 -21.25 5.94 4.07
CA PHE A 242 -21.98 4.71 4.30
C PHE A 242 -22.62 4.18 3.02
N HIS A 243 -23.37 5.00 2.28
CA HIS A 243 -24.02 4.56 1.04
C HIS A 243 -23.03 4.22 -0.07
N CYS A 244 -21.92 4.98 -0.21
CA CYS A 244 -20.88 4.70 -1.18
C CYS A 244 -20.26 3.31 -0.96
N ARG A 245 -19.85 3.02 0.28
CA ARG A 245 -19.30 1.71 0.69
C ARG A 245 -20.26 0.57 0.38
N GLN A 246 -21.55 0.75 0.69
CA GLN A 246 -22.56 -0.29 0.45
C GLN A 246 -22.81 -0.55 -1.04
N VAL A 247 -22.95 0.49 -1.86
CA VAL A 247 -23.22 0.29 -3.29
C VAL A 247 -22.03 -0.30 -4.02
N PHE A 248 -20.85 0.31 -3.82
CA PHE A 248 -19.64 -0.16 -4.46
C PHE A 248 -19.27 -1.57 -3.98
N GLY A 249 -19.35 -1.83 -2.66
CA GLY A 249 -19.07 -3.15 -2.11
C GLY A 249 -19.98 -4.24 -2.64
N ARG A 250 -21.29 -3.95 -2.81
CA ARG A 250 -22.22 -4.89 -3.46
C ARG A 250 -21.87 -5.15 -4.92
N TRP A 251 -21.47 -4.11 -5.66
CA TRP A 251 -21.04 -4.25 -7.05
C TRP A 251 -19.77 -5.11 -7.15
N MET A 252 -18.74 -4.81 -6.34
CA MET A 252 -17.52 -5.59 -6.26
C MET A 252 -17.79 -7.04 -5.84
N TYR A 253 -18.63 -7.28 -4.84
CA TYR A 253 -18.96 -8.63 -4.42
C TYR A 253 -19.67 -9.42 -5.54
N LYS A 254 -20.61 -8.79 -6.25
CA LYS A 254 -21.35 -9.43 -7.36
C LYS A 254 -20.48 -9.71 -8.58
N HIS A 255 -19.63 -8.78 -8.98
CA HIS A 255 -18.88 -8.85 -10.24
C HIS A 255 -17.50 -9.47 -10.07
N HIS A 256 -16.90 -9.29 -8.91
CA HIS A 256 -15.50 -9.60 -8.61
C HIS A 256 -15.37 -10.59 -7.44
N ARG A 257 -16.45 -10.90 -6.68
CA ARG A 257 -16.37 -11.74 -5.45
C ARG A 257 -15.33 -11.21 -4.45
N LEU A 258 -15.07 -9.91 -4.46
CA LEU A 258 -14.21 -9.26 -3.47
C LEU A 258 -15.03 -8.97 -2.20
N ASN A 259 -14.43 -9.18 -1.04
CA ASN A 259 -15.10 -9.01 0.25
C ASN A 259 -15.55 -7.55 0.47
N LEU A 260 -16.59 -7.38 1.28
CA LEU A 260 -17.21 -6.07 1.50
C LEU A 260 -16.31 -5.11 2.27
N PHE A 261 -15.43 -5.63 3.12
CA PHE A 261 -14.51 -4.79 3.87
C PHE A 261 -13.55 -4.07 2.92
N THR A 262 -12.82 -4.84 2.10
CA THR A 262 -11.80 -4.33 1.17
C THR A 262 -12.42 -3.39 0.14
N SER A 263 -13.55 -3.78 -0.45
CA SER A 263 -14.25 -2.90 -1.40
C SER A 263 -14.81 -1.66 -0.71
N GLY A 264 -15.36 -1.77 0.49
CA GLY A 264 -15.79 -0.64 1.29
C GLY A 264 -14.64 0.34 1.57
N ASP A 265 -13.45 -0.16 1.90
CA ASP A 265 -12.27 0.65 2.17
C ASP A 265 -11.81 1.44 0.92
N MET A 266 -11.77 0.78 -0.24
CA MET A 266 -11.48 1.45 -1.52
C MET A 266 -12.46 2.60 -1.80
N ALA A 267 -13.77 2.35 -1.62
CA ALA A 267 -14.80 3.36 -1.84
C ALA A 267 -14.72 4.51 -0.82
N GLN A 268 -14.31 4.20 0.41
CA GLN A 268 -14.09 5.20 1.45
C GLN A 268 -12.97 6.15 1.05
N HIS A 269 -11.79 5.62 0.74
CA HIS A 269 -10.65 6.44 0.35
C HIS A 269 -10.92 7.26 -0.92
N ALA A 270 -11.60 6.67 -1.92
CA ALA A 270 -11.99 7.40 -3.11
C ALA A 270 -12.94 8.56 -2.81
N LEU A 271 -13.94 8.36 -1.93
CA LEU A 271 -14.88 9.41 -1.56
C LEU A 271 -14.22 10.50 -0.73
N GLU A 272 -13.41 10.14 0.25
CA GLU A 272 -12.66 11.09 1.07
C GLU A 272 -11.71 11.95 0.21
N MET A 273 -11.03 11.34 -0.76
CA MET A 273 -10.22 12.05 -1.75
C MET A 273 -11.06 13.09 -2.49
N TRP A 274 -12.24 12.72 -3.00
CA TRP A 274 -13.12 13.67 -3.70
C TRP A 274 -13.65 14.78 -2.78
N LEU A 275 -14.01 14.46 -1.54
CA LEU A 275 -14.60 15.40 -0.59
C LEU A 275 -13.57 16.39 -0.03
N ASN A 276 -12.34 15.96 0.22
CA ASN A 276 -11.30 16.81 0.80
C ASN A 276 -10.98 18.05 -0.04
N GLN A 277 -11.30 18.02 -1.33
CA GLN A 277 -11.03 19.12 -2.26
C GLN A 277 -12.30 19.70 -2.89
N ALA A 278 -13.47 19.25 -2.45
CA ALA A 278 -14.73 19.72 -2.97
C ALA A 278 -15.02 21.15 -2.47
N PRO A 279 -15.51 22.05 -3.34
CA PRO A 279 -15.97 23.35 -2.89
C PRO A 279 -17.26 23.20 -2.05
N GLU A 280 -17.48 24.13 -1.13
CA GLU A 280 -18.78 24.29 -0.45
C GLU A 280 -19.63 25.36 -1.18
N PRO A 281 -20.91 25.06 -1.52
CA PRO A 281 -21.61 23.79 -1.34
C PRO A 281 -21.14 22.70 -2.30
N LEU A 282 -21.28 21.43 -1.89
CA LEU A 282 -20.84 20.28 -2.67
C LEU A 282 -21.45 20.29 -4.10
N PRO A 283 -20.64 20.03 -5.14
CA PRO A 283 -21.15 19.93 -6.49
C PRO A 283 -22.00 18.66 -6.68
N ALA A 284 -22.72 18.59 -7.80
CA ALA A 284 -23.40 17.36 -8.20
C ALA A 284 -22.40 16.18 -8.27
N PHE A 285 -22.84 14.97 -7.95
CA PHE A 285 -21.97 13.79 -7.83
C PHE A 285 -21.12 13.54 -9.08
N GLU A 286 -21.70 13.71 -10.27
CA GLU A 286 -21.02 13.56 -11.56
C GLU A 286 -19.85 14.55 -11.77
N LYS A 287 -19.89 15.70 -11.08
CA LYS A 287 -18.79 16.67 -11.05
C LYS A 287 -17.83 16.41 -9.90
N LEU A 288 -18.32 15.87 -8.78
CA LEU A 288 -17.50 15.53 -7.61
C LEU A 288 -16.48 14.45 -7.93
N VAL A 289 -16.87 13.43 -8.70
CA VAL A 289 -15.99 12.31 -9.08
C VAL A 289 -15.00 12.63 -10.22
N ARG A 290 -14.94 13.90 -10.66
CA ARG A 290 -13.91 14.35 -11.59
C ARG A 290 -12.65 14.65 -10.81
N VAL A 291 -11.59 13.92 -11.11
CA VAL A 291 -10.33 13.99 -10.39
C VAL A 291 -9.31 14.70 -11.26
N LYS A 292 -8.47 15.53 -10.63
CA LYS A 292 -7.26 16.07 -11.25
C LYS A 292 -6.01 15.36 -10.70
N PRO A 293 -4.91 15.30 -11.46
CA PRO A 293 -3.69 14.61 -11.03
C PRO A 293 -3.20 15.07 -9.65
N GLU A 294 -3.22 16.38 -9.40
CA GLU A 294 -2.75 16.98 -8.15
C GLU A 294 -3.57 16.52 -6.94
N GLN A 295 -4.86 16.23 -7.14
CA GLN A 295 -5.73 15.80 -6.05
C GLN A 295 -5.41 14.39 -5.57
N VAL A 296 -5.09 13.51 -6.52
CA VAL A 296 -4.66 12.15 -6.21
C VAL A 296 -3.30 12.20 -5.53
N ARG A 297 -2.36 13.00 -6.05
CA ARG A 297 -1.02 13.15 -5.46
C ARG A 297 -1.09 13.71 -4.04
N GLU A 298 -1.82 14.78 -3.79
CA GLU A 298 -1.95 15.38 -2.45
C GLU A 298 -2.61 14.42 -1.44
N TYR A 299 -3.68 13.72 -1.84
CA TYR A 299 -4.31 12.75 -0.95
C TYR A 299 -3.39 11.55 -0.72
N PHE A 300 -2.67 11.10 -1.75
CA PHE A 300 -1.67 10.04 -1.65
C PHE A 300 -0.53 10.39 -0.69
N GLU A 301 0.06 11.58 -0.83
CA GLU A 301 1.09 12.08 0.09
C GLU A 301 0.56 12.14 1.52
N LYS A 302 -0.69 12.57 1.72
CA LYS A 302 -1.33 12.54 3.03
C LYS A 302 -1.39 11.11 3.59
N LEU A 303 -1.79 10.12 2.79
CA LEU A 303 -1.84 8.72 3.21
C LEU A 303 -0.45 8.16 3.55
N GLU A 304 0.60 8.60 2.85
CA GLU A 304 1.97 8.12 3.09
C GLU A 304 2.60 8.71 4.34
N TYR A 305 2.35 9.99 4.64
CA TYR A 305 3.02 10.70 5.75
C TYR A 305 2.22 10.75 7.05
N ASP A 306 0.96 10.32 7.04
CA ASP A 306 0.17 10.28 8.27
C ASP A 306 0.52 9.02 9.08
N PRO A 307 1.09 9.15 10.29
CA PRO A 307 1.42 8.00 11.13
C PRO A 307 0.20 7.18 11.58
N GLU A 308 -1.01 7.73 11.43
CA GLU A 308 -2.28 7.03 11.67
C GLU A 308 -2.79 6.26 10.43
N TRP A 309 -2.32 6.61 9.23
CA TRP A 309 -2.76 6.01 7.97
C TRP A 309 -1.68 5.09 7.44
N ASP A 310 -2.10 3.90 7.03
CA ASP A 310 -1.15 2.88 6.63
C ASP A 310 -0.82 3.05 5.15
N LEU A 311 0.44 2.82 4.77
CA LEU A 311 0.83 2.63 3.38
C LEU A 311 -0.03 1.58 2.68
N LEU A 312 -0.58 0.60 3.41
CA LEU A 312 -1.59 -0.30 2.88
C LEU A 312 -2.77 0.44 2.24
N ASP A 313 -3.24 1.54 2.83
CA ASP A 313 -4.36 2.34 2.33
C ASP A 313 -3.98 3.10 1.07
N ALA A 314 -2.74 3.58 1.01
CA ALA A 314 -2.19 4.24 -0.17
C ALA A 314 -2.15 3.27 -1.37
N PHE A 315 -1.64 2.05 -1.17
CA PHE A 315 -1.70 0.98 -2.18
C PHE A 315 -3.15 0.58 -2.48
N ALA A 316 -4.01 0.49 -1.47
CA ALA A 316 -5.37 0.06 -1.67
C ALA A 316 -6.22 1.05 -2.46
N LEU A 317 -6.01 2.35 -2.23
CA LEU A 317 -6.59 3.41 -3.04
C LEU A 317 -6.06 3.35 -4.48
N LEU A 318 -4.74 3.41 -4.67
CA LEU A 318 -4.16 3.60 -6.00
C LEU A 318 -4.48 2.43 -6.94
N TRP A 319 -4.48 1.20 -6.43
CA TRP A 319 -4.92 0.01 -7.18
C TRP A 319 -6.43 -0.24 -7.12
N GLY A 320 -7.15 0.36 -6.17
CA GLY A 320 -8.60 0.30 -6.05
C GLY A 320 -9.33 1.28 -6.97
N LEU A 321 -8.74 2.44 -7.30
CA LEU A 321 -9.35 3.46 -8.15
C LEU A 321 -9.81 2.94 -9.52
N PRO A 322 -9.05 2.10 -10.25
CA PRO A 322 -9.53 1.51 -11.50
C PRO A 322 -10.85 0.75 -11.33
N HIS A 323 -11.03 0.02 -10.21
CA HIS A 323 -12.31 -0.63 -9.89
C HIS A 323 -13.43 0.36 -9.63
N VAL A 324 -13.16 1.42 -8.87
CA VAL A 324 -14.12 2.48 -8.59
C VAL A 324 -14.59 3.14 -9.88
N TYR A 325 -13.68 3.40 -10.83
CA TYR A 325 -14.03 4.03 -12.10
C TYR A 325 -14.70 3.08 -13.09
N ASP A 326 -14.41 1.78 -13.08
CA ASP A 326 -15.22 0.78 -13.78
C ASP A 326 -16.67 0.76 -13.26
N TRP A 327 -16.84 0.79 -11.94
CA TRP A 327 -18.16 0.89 -11.31
C TRP A 327 -18.91 2.17 -11.69
N LEU A 328 -18.27 3.33 -11.60
CA LEU A 328 -18.88 4.61 -11.97
C LEU A 328 -19.25 4.66 -13.47
N HIS A 329 -18.43 4.03 -14.31
CA HIS A 329 -18.68 3.91 -15.75
C HIS A 329 -19.90 3.02 -16.03
N ASP A 330 -19.99 1.86 -15.37
CA ASP A 330 -21.15 0.95 -15.46
C ASP A 330 -22.47 1.64 -15.05
N LEU A 331 -22.39 2.57 -14.10
CA LEU A 331 -23.53 3.39 -13.67
C LEU A 331 -23.84 4.58 -14.61
N GLY A 332 -23.00 4.84 -15.60
CA GLY A 332 -23.11 5.98 -16.51
C GLY A 332 -22.87 7.34 -15.83
N ILE A 333 -22.15 7.35 -14.72
CA ILE A 333 -21.81 8.56 -13.94
C ILE A 333 -20.60 9.25 -14.55
N VAL A 334 -19.63 8.46 -15.00
CA VAL A 334 -18.47 8.92 -15.79
C VAL A 334 -18.57 8.36 -17.20
N ASN A 335 -18.10 9.14 -18.17
CA ASN A 335 -17.94 8.68 -19.55
C ASN A 335 -16.56 8.02 -19.76
N PRO A 336 -16.31 7.36 -20.91
CA PRO A 336 -15.01 6.74 -21.18
C PRO A 336 -13.82 7.70 -21.06
N ALA A 337 -13.93 8.91 -21.60
CA ALA A 337 -12.83 9.89 -21.54
C ALA A 337 -12.45 10.28 -20.10
N GLN A 338 -13.43 10.46 -19.21
CA GLN A 338 -13.18 10.75 -17.79
C GLN A 338 -12.56 9.55 -17.06
N ARG A 339 -12.92 8.33 -17.44
CA ARG A 339 -12.30 7.13 -16.89
C ARG A 339 -10.85 7.04 -17.34
N ASP A 340 -10.60 7.21 -18.64
CA ASP A 340 -9.27 7.08 -19.23
C ASP A 340 -8.30 8.16 -18.70
N GLU A 341 -8.79 9.39 -18.48
CA GLU A 341 -8.03 10.47 -17.79
C GLU A 341 -7.54 10.03 -16.40
N VAL A 342 -8.40 9.38 -15.60
CA VAL A 342 -8.00 8.91 -14.26
C VAL A 342 -7.05 7.72 -14.33
N LEU A 343 -7.22 6.83 -15.31
CA LEU A 343 -6.29 5.73 -15.52
C LEU A 343 -4.89 6.23 -15.91
N GLN A 344 -4.81 7.31 -16.68
CA GLN A 344 -3.55 7.97 -16.99
C GLN A 344 -2.89 8.53 -15.72
N ILE A 345 -3.64 9.26 -14.88
CA ILE A 345 -3.15 9.76 -13.58
C ILE A 345 -2.60 8.62 -12.72
N ILE A 346 -3.32 7.50 -12.65
CA ILE A 346 -2.88 6.33 -11.88
C ILE A 346 -1.61 5.73 -12.48
N ALA A 347 -1.50 5.66 -13.81
CA ALA A 347 -0.32 5.16 -14.49
C ALA A 347 0.92 6.03 -14.25
N GLU A 348 0.75 7.35 -14.09
CA GLU A 348 1.81 8.29 -13.74
C GLU A 348 2.24 8.16 -12.27
N LEU A 349 1.30 7.94 -11.34
CA LEU A 349 1.60 7.88 -9.90
C LEU A 349 2.10 6.53 -9.40
N LYS A 350 1.73 5.43 -10.07
CA LYS A 350 2.16 4.07 -9.68
C LYS A 350 3.69 3.91 -9.66
N PRO A 351 4.45 4.35 -10.69
CA PRO A 351 5.91 4.29 -10.66
C PRO A 351 6.52 5.01 -9.45
N GLU A 352 6.01 6.20 -9.08
CA GLU A 352 6.51 6.97 -7.94
C GLU A 352 6.39 6.14 -6.63
N LEU A 353 5.23 5.52 -6.39
CA LEU A 353 5.04 4.68 -5.20
C LEU A 353 5.84 3.38 -5.26
N ILE A 354 5.90 2.75 -6.44
CA ILE A 354 6.67 1.52 -6.65
C ILE A 354 8.16 1.77 -6.33
N GLN A 355 8.73 2.86 -6.83
CA GLN A 355 10.13 3.22 -6.59
C GLN A 355 10.41 3.43 -5.09
N ARG A 356 9.52 4.13 -4.36
CA ARG A 356 9.67 4.36 -2.91
C ARG A 356 9.66 3.06 -2.08
N ARG A 357 9.17 1.95 -2.63
CA ARG A 357 9.01 0.66 -1.94
C ARG A 357 9.53 -0.52 -2.76
N GLU A 358 10.49 -0.29 -3.65
CA GLU A 358 11.01 -1.31 -4.58
C GLU A 358 11.49 -2.59 -3.87
N ASN A 359 11.96 -2.47 -2.63
CA ASN A 359 12.48 -3.59 -1.84
C ASN A 359 11.41 -4.29 -0.99
N ALA A 360 10.16 -3.84 -0.99
CA ALA A 360 9.08 -4.43 -0.20
C ALA A 360 7.72 -4.46 -0.92
N LEU A 361 7.68 -4.37 -2.25
CA LEU A 361 6.40 -4.45 -2.99
C LEU A 361 5.63 -5.74 -2.68
N TRP A 362 6.33 -6.83 -2.39
CA TRP A 362 5.71 -8.11 -2.03
C TRP A 362 4.73 -8.00 -0.84
N SER A 363 4.99 -7.15 0.16
CA SER A 363 4.07 -6.97 1.30
C SER A 363 2.75 -6.32 0.90
N TYR A 364 2.74 -5.65 -0.26
CA TYR A 364 1.56 -5.04 -0.87
C TYR A 364 0.97 -5.88 -2.01
N GLY A 365 1.46 -7.11 -2.20
CA GLY A 365 0.98 -8.03 -3.24
C GLY A 365 -0.49 -8.44 -3.13
N PHE A 366 -1.18 -8.02 -2.06
CA PHE A 366 -2.64 -8.18 -1.93
C PHE A 366 -3.41 -7.50 -3.07
N VAL A 367 -2.90 -6.41 -3.64
CA VAL A 367 -3.56 -5.71 -4.76
C VAL A 367 -3.71 -6.60 -5.99
N HIS A 368 -2.83 -7.60 -6.13
CA HIS A 368 -2.86 -8.60 -7.20
C HIS A 368 -3.60 -9.90 -6.83
N ARG A 369 -4.09 -10.00 -5.58
CA ARG A 369 -5.05 -11.04 -5.15
C ARG A 369 -6.47 -10.66 -5.50
N TRP A 370 -6.72 -9.37 -5.68
CA TRP A 370 -8.00 -8.88 -6.18
C TRP A 370 -8.17 -9.26 -7.64
N PRO A 371 -9.42 -9.38 -8.11
CA PRO A 371 -9.67 -9.53 -9.53
C PRO A 371 -9.12 -8.33 -10.30
N ARG A 372 -8.66 -8.56 -11.52
CA ARG A 372 -8.21 -7.48 -12.40
C ARG A 372 -9.36 -6.48 -12.68
N PRO A 373 -9.13 -5.17 -12.62
CA PRO A 373 -10.07 -4.17 -13.11
C PRO A 373 -10.39 -4.39 -14.60
N LEU A 374 -11.65 -4.17 -15.02
CA LEU A 374 -12.08 -4.40 -16.40
C LEU A 374 -11.33 -3.48 -17.39
N CYS A 375 -11.01 -2.26 -16.96
CA CYS A 375 -10.29 -1.27 -17.76
C CYS A 375 -8.77 -1.46 -17.89
N ILE A 376 -8.15 -2.41 -17.17
CA ILE A 376 -6.71 -2.66 -17.23
C ILE A 376 -6.42 -3.91 -18.05
N GLU A 377 -5.52 -3.86 -19.02
CA GLU A 377 -5.18 -5.03 -19.84
C GLU A 377 -4.60 -6.19 -19.02
N ALA A 378 -4.92 -7.42 -19.42
CA ALA A 378 -4.51 -8.62 -18.69
C ALA A 378 -2.98 -8.80 -18.65
N SER A 379 -2.29 -8.46 -19.73
CA SER A 379 -0.82 -8.50 -19.81
C SER A 379 -0.17 -7.48 -18.89
N VAL A 380 -0.71 -6.26 -18.82
CA VAL A 380 -0.21 -5.19 -17.95
C VAL A 380 -0.36 -5.59 -16.48
N PHE A 381 -1.54 -6.07 -16.09
CA PHE A 381 -1.79 -6.53 -14.73
C PHE A 381 -0.88 -7.71 -14.33
N ALA A 382 -0.64 -8.65 -15.25
CA ALA A 382 0.24 -9.79 -15.00
C ALA A 382 1.72 -9.38 -14.88
N ALA A 383 2.18 -8.43 -15.70
CA ALA A 383 3.54 -7.90 -15.63
C ALA A 383 3.78 -7.16 -14.30
N GLU A 384 2.82 -6.34 -13.87
CA GLU A 384 2.86 -5.68 -12.55
C GLU A 384 2.85 -6.69 -11.40
N ALA A 385 2.02 -7.74 -11.47
CA ALA A 385 2.03 -8.80 -10.46
C ALA A 385 3.39 -9.54 -10.36
N GLU A 386 4.05 -9.75 -11.50
CA GLU A 386 5.38 -10.35 -11.55
C GLU A 386 6.45 -9.42 -10.95
N SER A 387 6.39 -8.10 -11.20
CA SER A 387 7.34 -7.17 -10.59
C SER A 387 7.21 -7.15 -9.06
N PHE A 388 5.99 -7.14 -8.53
CA PHE A 388 5.76 -7.27 -7.08
C PHE A 388 6.33 -8.58 -6.54
N ALA A 389 6.12 -9.69 -7.25
CA ALA A 389 6.59 -11.00 -6.81
C ALA A 389 8.12 -11.13 -6.84
N GLN A 390 8.77 -10.45 -7.78
CA GLN A 390 10.24 -10.43 -7.88
C GLN A 390 10.88 -9.76 -6.67
N THR A 391 10.23 -8.75 -6.05
CA THR A 391 10.78 -8.10 -4.86
C THR A 391 10.94 -9.01 -3.65
N HIS A 392 10.17 -10.10 -3.57
CA HIS A 392 10.34 -11.13 -2.53
C HIS A 392 11.55 -12.03 -2.79
N ARG A 393 11.86 -12.31 -4.07
CA ARG A 393 12.87 -13.30 -4.51
C ARG A 393 14.21 -12.67 -4.89
N ALA A 394 14.20 -11.42 -5.32
CA ALA A 394 15.37 -10.63 -5.66
C ALA A 394 15.81 -9.86 -4.42
N THR A 395 16.68 -10.48 -3.64
CA THR A 395 17.47 -9.79 -2.63
C THR A 395 18.60 -9.06 -3.34
N THR A 396 18.36 -7.88 -3.90
CA THR A 396 19.46 -6.92 -3.99
C THR A 396 19.58 -6.36 -2.58
N PRO A 397 20.65 -6.64 -1.82
CA PRO A 397 20.79 -6.09 -0.48
C PRO A 397 20.74 -4.56 -0.61
N LEU A 398 19.92 -3.90 0.22
CA LEU A 398 20.11 -2.47 0.43
C LEU A 398 21.55 -2.26 0.86
N SER A 399 22.24 -1.42 0.09
CA SER A 399 23.69 -1.39 -0.03
C SER A 399 24.45 -1.45 1.30
N THR A 400 25.67 -1.98 1.24
CA THR A 400 26.63 -2.00 2.35
C THR A 400 27.22 -0.62 2.69
N ASN A 401 26.87 0.43 1.96
CA ASN A 401 27.39 1.78 2.19
C ASN A 401 26.38 2.64 2.99
N PRO A 402 26.78 3.24 4.13
CA PRO A 402 25.92 4.15 4.90
C PRO A 402 25.39 5.36 4.12
N GLU A 403 26.04 5.74 3.01
CA GLU A 403 25.59 6.81 2.12
C GLU A 403 24.46 6.37 1.17
N ASP A 404 24.25 5.07 0.97
CA ASP A 404 23.16 4.53 0.13
C ASP A 404 21.79 4.50 0.85
N SER A 405 21.66 5.26 1.95
CA SER A 405 20.37 5.66 2.49
C SER A 405 19.83 6.86 1.70
N HIS A 406 19.56 6.67 0.41
CA HIS A 406 18.88 7.66 -0.42
C HIS A 406 17.37 7.43 -0.41
N LEU A 407 16.76 7.58 0.78
CA LEU A 407 15.44 8.20 0.81
C LEU A 407 15.72 9.69 0.57
N PHE A 408 15.50 10.11 -0.67
CA PHE A 408 15.74 11.45 -1.23
C PHE A 408 17.21 11.77 -1.55
N ASP A 409 17.61 11.54 -2.80
CA ASP A 409 17.94 12.59 -3.77
C ASP A 409 18.20 11.93 -5.14
N GLU A 410 17.49 12.40 -6.17
CA GLU A 410 17.75 12.04 -7.56
C GLU A 410 19.08 12.66 -8.00
N GLU A 411 20.04 11.84 -8.42
CA GLU A 411 20.98 12.22 -9.48
C GLU A 411 21.06 11.05 -10.46
N PHE A 412 20.36 11.19 -11.59
CA PHE A 412 20.67 10.41 -12.78
C PHE A 412 22.15 10.62 -13.14
N PRO A 413 22.84 9.62 -13.70
CA PRO A 413 24.23 9.79 -14.09
C PRO A 413 24.32 10.98 -15.07
N ALA A 414 24.98 12.05 -14.64
CA ALA A 414 25.24 13.19 -15.49
C ALA A 414 26.01 12.70 -16.71
N ILE A 415 25.40 12.81 -17.89
CA ILE A 415 26.09 12.53 -19.14
C ILE A 415 27.18 13.58 -19.29
N PRO A 416 28.46 13.19 -19.48
CA PRO A 416 29.52 14.17 -19.64
C PRO A 416 29.16 15.11 -20.79
N ASP A 417 29.23 16.43 -20.56
CA ASP A 417 28.96 17.44 -21.60
C ASP A 417 29.75 17.15 -22.89
N GLU A 418 30.97 16.62 -22.75
CA GLU A 418 31.82 16.20 -23.86
C GLU A 418 31.20 15.10 -24.74
N LEU A 419 30.42 14.19 -24.15
CA LEU A 419 29.67 13.16 -24.86
C LEU A 419 28.43 13.74 -25.53
N VAL A 420 27.70 14.63 -24.84
CA VAL A 420 26.55 15.35 -25.43
C VAL A 420 27.01 16.18 -26.64
N ASP A 421 28.09 16.93 -26.49
CA ASP A 421 28.69 17.74 -27.57
C ASP A 421 29.19 16.87 -28.73
N SER A 422 29.84 15.74 -28.43
CA SER A 422 30.34 14.83 -29.46
C SER A 422 29.19 14.18 -30.24
N VAL A 423 28.13 13.76 -29.56
CA VAL A 423 26.96 13.15 -30.21
C VAL A 423 26.14 14.20 -30.96
N GLY A 424 25.97 15.40 -30.39
CA GLY A 424 25.35 16.55 -31.06
C GLY A 424 26.07 16.94 -32.35
N ALA A 425 27.40 17.03 -32.33
CA ALA A 425 28.19 17.31 -33.53
C ALA A 425 28.08 16.19 -34.59
N MET A 426 28.01 14.92 -34.16
CA MET A 426 27.79 13.80 -35.09
C MET A 426 26.40 13.84 -35.72
N LEU A 427 25.38 14.26 -34.97
CA LEU A 427 24.03 14.47 -35.47
C LEU A 427 23.95 15.58 -36.51
N GLU A 428 24.62 16.71 -36.28
CA GLU A 428 24.67 17.80 -37.26
C GLU A 428 25.40 17.41 -38.55
N GLU A 429 26.48 16.62 -38.46
CA GLU A 429 27.28 16.24 -39.63
C GLU A 429 26.68 15.06 -40.43
N GLN A 430 26.10 14.08 -39.74
CA GLN A 430 25.71 12.80 -40.35
C GLN A 430 24.21 12.49 -40.29
N GLY A 431 23.42 13.29 -39.56
CA GLY A 431 21.98 13.10 -39.40
C GLY A 431 21.58 12.09 -38.32
N PRO A 432 20.27 11.97 -38.02
CA PRO A 432 19.73 11.20 -36.89
C PRO A 432 19.92 9.68 -37.01
N GLU A 433 20.24 9.18 -38.20
CA GLU A 433 20.43 7.76 -38.48
C GLU A 433 21.62 7.16 -37.70
N VAL A 434 22.60 7.99 -37.33
CA VAL A 434 23.76 7.57 -36.53
C VAL A 434 23.39 7.35 -35.05
N LEU A 435 22.28 7.93 -34.60
CA LEU A 435 21.86 7.89 -33.20
C LEU A 435 21.55 6.47 -32.74
N GLU A 436 20.90 5.63 -33.55
CA GLU A 436 20.53 4.26 -33.15
C GLU A 436 21.74 3.39 -32.79
N GLY A 437 22.81 3.50 -33.59
CA GLY A 437 24.07 2.78 -33.34
C GLY A 437 24.80 3.30 -32.10
N LEU A 438 24.84 4.62 -31.93
CA LEU A 438 25.49 5.27 -30.78
C LEU A 438 24.74 5.02 -29.49
N LEU A 439 23.40 5.15 -29.49
CA LEU A 439 22.59 4.88 -28.31
C LEU A 439 22.72 3.43 -27.87
N LYS A 440 22.79 2.50 -28.82
CA LYS A 440 23.05 1.10 -28.48
C LYS A 440 24.44 0.88 -27.89
N GLU A 441 25.47 1.54 -28.41
CA GLU A 441 26.82 1.46 -27.84
C GLU A 441 26.89 2.11 -26.45
N ILE A 442 26.18 3.22 -26.24
CA ILE A 442 26.07 3.92 -24.95
C ILE A 442 25.22 3.10 -23.97
N GLU A 443 24.15 2.46 -24.42
CA GLU A 443 23.36 1.52 -23.62
C GLU A 443 24.20 0.33 -23.19
N GLU A 444 25.01 -0.23 -24.10
CA GLU A 444 25.92 -1.34 -23.83
C GLU A 444 27.07 -0.95 -22.86
N GLN A 445 27.54 0.30 -22.91
CA GLN A 445 28.67 0.77 -22.09
C GLN A 445 28.26 1.41 -20.76
N MET A 446 27.15 2.13 -20.74
CA MET A 446 26.71 3.00 -19.64
C MET A 446 25.31 2.67 -19.11
N GLY A 447 24.60 1.72 -19.74
CA GLY A 447 23.27 1.29 -19.32
C GLY A 447 22.13 2.08 -19.96
N HIS A 448 20.93 1.51 -19.92
CA HIS A 448 19.73 2.07 -20.55
C HIS A 448 19.34 3.45 -20.01
N GLU A 449 19.59 3.71 -18.73
CA GLU A 449 19.31 5.01 -18.10
C GLU A 449 20.18 6.14 -18.65
N ALA A 450 21.41 5.84 -19.08
CA ALA A 450 22.31 6.82 -19.72
C ALA A 450 21.83 7.22 -21.12
N VAL A 451 21.12 6.33 -21.82
CA VAL A 451 20.47 6.66 -23.10
C VAL A 451 19.34 7.66 -22.87
N GLY A 452 18.51 7.44 -21.85
CA GLY A 452 17.44 8.37 -21.48
C GLY A 452 17.98 9.75 -21.10
N ALA A 453 19.03 9.80 -20.27
CA ALA A 453 19.65 11.07 -19.86
C ALA A 453 20.35 11.80 -21.04
N LEU A 454 20.98 11.07 -21.97
CA LEU A 454 21.62 11.68 -23.15
C LEU A 454 20.59 12.24 -24.13
N LEU A 455 19.50 11.50 -24.37
CA LEU A 455 18.41 11.96 -25.23
C LEU A 455 17.78 13.25 -24.70
N ALA A 456 17.51 13.31 -23.40
CA ALA A 456 16.99 14.51 -22.75
C ALA A 456 17.98 15.69 -22.86
N ALA A 457 19.28 15.44 -22.66
CA ALA A 457 20.30 16.49 -22.76
C ALA A 457 20.50 17.01 -24.20
N LEU A 458 20.41 16.14 -25.22
CA LEU A 458 20.49 16.53 -26.63
C LEU A 458 19.25 17.32 -27.08
N GLU A 459 18.07 16.97 -26.57
CA GLU A 459 16.82 17.71 -26.79
C GLU A 459 16.89 19.10 -26.14
N GLU A 460 17.36 19.19 -24.88
CA GLU A 460 17.53 20.46 -24.17
C GLU A 460 18.51 21.41 -24.89
N GLN A 461 19.56 20.88 -25.50
CA GLN A 461 20.51 21.65 -26.31
C GLN A 461 20.05 21.92 -27.75
N GLY A 462 18.89 21.38 -28.16
CA GLY A 462 18.29 21.63 -29.47
C GLY A 462 18.90 20.81 -30.61
N TYR A 463 19.63 19.73 -30.32
CA TYR A 463 20.15 18.81 -31.35
C TYR A 463 19.10 17.80 -31.83
N LEU A 464 18.03 17.60 -31.07
CA LEU A 464 16.92 16.69 -31.37
C LEU A 464 15.60 17.42 -31.14
N GLU A 465 14.71 17.38 -32.14
CA GLU A 465 13.29 17.63 -31.96
C GLU A 465 12.56 16.29 -32.06
N LEU A 466 12.05 15.77 -30.95
CA LEU A 466 11.28 14.53 -30.93
C LEU A 466 9.83 14.81 -31.34
N GLU A 467 9.52 14.67 -32.62
CA GLU A 467 8.13 14.67 -33.10
C GLU A 467 7.48 13.31 -32.80
N TYR A 468 6.55 13.29 -31.84
CA TYR A 468 5.67 12.15 -31.60
C TYR A 468 4.48 12.20 -32.57
N GLU A 469 4.49 11.41 -33.65
CA GLU A 469 3.33 11.26 -34.54
C GLU A 469 2.33 10.20 -34.03
N GLU A 470 1.06 10.59 -33.93
CA GLU A 470 -0.02 9.92 -33.22
C GLU A 470 -0.94 9.04 -34.11
N GLU A 471 -0.56 8.70 -35.36
CA GLU A 471 -1.46 8.03 -36.32
C GLU A 471 -0.90 6.73 -36.91
N ALA A 472 -1.30 5.55 -36.37
CA ALA A 472 -1.51 4.31 -37.15
C ALA A 472 -2.04 3.13 -36.31
N LEU A 473 -3.37 2.99 -36.14
CA LEU A 473 -3.98 1.66 -35.93
C LEU A 473 -5.28 1.51 -36.75
N GLY A 474 -5.06 1.20 -38.03
CA GLY A 474 -6.08 0.73 -38.97
C GLY A 474 -5.44 0.01 -40.16
N GLU A 475 -5.09 -1.27 -39.96
CA GLU A 475 -4.54 -2.24 -40.94
C GLU A 475 -3.10 -2.05 -41.47
N VAL A 476 -2.45 -3.19 -41.73
CA VAL A 476 -1.00 -3.43 -41.90
C VAL A 476 -0.46 -3.04 -43.29
N ALA A 477 0.68 -2.35 -43.38
CA ALA A 477 1.85 -2.67 -44.25
C ALA A 477 2.96 -1.57 -44.22
N TYR A 478 4.21 -2.01 -44.46
CA TYR A 478 5.50 -1.29 -44.46
C TYR A 478 5.67 -0.19 -45.55
N GLU A 479 6.69 0.69 -45.34
CA GLU A 479 7.30 1.73 -46.23
C GLU A 479 6.63 3.13 -46.13
N GLU A 480 7.28 4.29 -45.96
CA GLU A 480 8.64 4.83 -46.18
C GLU A 480 8.98 5.92 -45.13
N LEU A 481 10.26 6.09 -44.77
CA LEU A 481 10.77 7.32 -44.12
C LEU A 481 11.06 8.36 -45.22
N SER A 482 10.57 9.59 -45.05
CA SER A 482 10.82 10.70 -45.97
C SER A 482 11.71 11.75 -45.28
N PRO A 483 12.82 12.20 -45.91
CA PRO A 483 13.67 13.21 -45.32
C PRO A 483 13.08 14.60 -45.54
N GLN A 484 13.05 15.44 -44.49
CA GLN A 484 12.86 16.87 -44.70
C GLN A 484 14.15 17.53 -45.17
N LYS A 485 13.93 18.37 -46.17
CA LYS A 485 14.88 19.30 -46.78
C LYS A 485 15.19 20.43 -45.80
N GLU A 486 16.46 20.79 -45.67
CA GLU A 486 17.04 21.94 -46.37
C GLU A 486 18.46 21.64 -46.84
#